data_AF-A0A257WYJ9-F1
#
_entry.id   AF-A0A257WYJ9-F1
#
_cell.length_a   1.000
_cell.length_b   1.000
_cell.length_c   1.000
_cell.angle_alpha   90.00
_cell.angle_beta   90.00
_cell.angle_gamma   90.00
#
_symmetry.space_group_name_H-M   'P 1'
#
loop_
_entity.id
_entity.type
_entity.pdbx_description
1 polymer ?
#
loop_
_entity_poly.entity_id
_entity_poly.type
_entity_poly.pdbx_seq_one_letter_code
_entity_poly.pdbx_strand_id
1 'polypeptide(L)'
;MRYDDFSGDGTTNERSAATIMTTVMARVAAARQARRAAGGPNEPSDPATFPASHIIKMSIDFDNEIDDQRRIVAEQWCLGHAKHRWCRRTDKRLGEVSFEFEDDTDAIMFRLWH
;
A
#
# COMPACT_ATOMS: atom_id res chain seq x y z
N MET A 1 -47.30 11.79 -38.71
CA MET A 1 -47.18 11.78 -37.25
C MET A 1 -47.15 10.34 -36.78
N ARG A 2 -45.96 9.82 -36.46
CA ARG A 2 -45.72 8.61 -35.67
C ARG A 2 -44.23 8.62 -35.33
N TYR A 3 -43.92 8.88 -34.06
CA TYR A 3 -42.62 8.58 -33.49
C TYR A 3 -42.83 7.30 -32.70
N ASP A 4 -42.24 6.21 -33.16
CA ASP A 4 -42.22 4.94 -32.45
C ASP A 4 -41.15 4.98 -31.36
N ASP A 5 -41.57 4.42 -30.22
CA ASP A 5 -40.85 4.14 -29.00
C ASP A 5 -39.67 3.18 -29.25
N PHE A 6 -38.48 3.50 -28.75
CA PHE A 6 -37.43 2.51 -28.57
C PHE A 6 -36.78 2.68 -27.20
N SER A 7 -37.31 1.90 -26.26
CA SER A 7 -36.70 1.54 -24.99
C SER A 7 -35.63 0.44 -25.19
N GLY A 8 -34.54 0.51 -24.42
CA GLY A 8 -33.44 -0.47 -24.37
C GLY A 8 -32.13 0.10 -24.94
N ASP A 9 -30.97 0.09 -24.27
CA ASP A 9 -30.41 -0.90 -23.36
C ASP A 9 -29.36 -0.21 -22.46
N GLY A 10 -29.59 -0.17 -21.15
CA GLY A 10 -28.67 0.39 -20.16
C GLY A 10 -27.68 -0.62 -19.57
N THR A 11 -27.58 -1.84 -20.11
CA THR A 11 -26.95 -2.97 -19.40
C THR A 11 -25.51 -3.25 -19.81
N THR A 12 -25.04 -2.64 -20.91
CA THR A 12 -23.74 -2.95 -21.50
C THR A 12 -22.56 -2.21 -20.82
N ASN A 13 -22.81 -1.05 -20.21
CA ASN A 13 -21.74 -0.23 -19.61
C ASN A 13 -21.34 -0.67 -18.19
N GLU A 14 -22.28 -1.21 -17.40
CA GLU A 14 -22.03 -1.54 -15.99
C GLU A 14 -21.24 -2.85 -15.82
N ARG A 15 -21.52 -3.87 -16.65
CA ARG A 15 -20.75 -5.12 -16.69
C ARG A 15 -19.31 -4.90 -17.16
N SER A 16 -19.12 -3.94 -18.06
CA SER A 16 -17.80 -3.56 -18.58
C SER A 16 -16.96 -2.88 -17.49
N ALA A 17 -17.53 -1.95 -16.73
CA ALA A 17 -16.84 -1.28 -15.63
C ALA A 17 -16.45 -2.25 -14.50
N ALA A 18 -17.35 -3.15 -14.10
CA ALA A 18 -17.06 -4.16 -13.08
C ALA A 18 -15.95 -5.13 -13.53
N THR A 19 -15.96 -5.54 -14.80
CA THR A 19 -14.93 -6.42 -15.38
C THR A 19 -13.58 -5.72 -15.49
N ILE A 20 -13.58 -4.44 -15.91
CA ILE A 20 -12.38 -3.61 -16.00
C ILE A 20 -11.79 -3.38 -14.60
N MET A 21 -12.59 -2.98 -13.62
CA MET A 21 -12.13 -2.80 -12.24
C MET A 21 -11.57 -4.10 -11.64
N THR A 22 -12.25 -5.23 -11.84
CA THR A 22 -11.77 -6.54 -11.36
C THR A 22 -10.43 -6.91 -12.00
N THR A 23 -10.26 -6.63 -13.29
CA THR A 23 -9.01 -6.89 -14.03
C THR A 23 -7.88 -5.96 -13.60
N VAL A 24 -8.18 -4.67 -13.36
CA VAL A 24 -7.20 -3.71 -12.85
C VAL A 24 -6.77 -4.09 -11.44
N MET A 25 -7.69 -4.44 -10.55
CA MET A 25 -7.37 -4.88 -9.19
C MET A 25 -6.57 -6.18 -9.19
N ALA A 26 -6.90 -7.14 -10.07
CA ALA A 26 -6.12 -8.36 -10.24
C ALA A 26 -4.69 -8.08 -10.76
N ARG A 27 -4.52 -7.15 -11.70
CA ARG A 27 -3.20 -6.72 -12.19
C ARG A 27 -2.40 -6.00 -11.12
N VAL A 28 -3.04 -5.19 -10.29
CA VAL A 28 -2.40 -4.51 -9.17
C VAL A 28 -1.98 -5.52 -8.09
N ALA A 29 -2.82 -6.52 -7.81
CA ALA A 29 -2.48 -7.61 -6.90
C ALA A 29 -1.31 -8.46 -7.42
N ALA A 30 -1.31 -8.80 -8.72
CA ALA A 30 -0.23 -9.53 -9.37
C ALA A 30 1.06 -8.70 -9.43
N ALA A 31 0.99 -7.40 -9.69
CA ALA A 31 2.15 -6.50 -9.65
C ALA A 31 2.70 -6.34 -8.22
N ARG A 32 1.83 -6.28 -7.20
CA ARG A 32 2.24 -6.29 -5.79
C ARG A 32 2.91 -7.61 -5.40
N GLN A 33 2.40 -8.74 -5.90
CA GLN A 33 2.95 -10.07 -5.62
C GLN A 33 4.25 -10.32 -6.38
N ALA A 34 4.37 -9.85 -7.62
CA ALA A 34 5.61 -9.88 -8.40
C ALA A 34 6.68 -8.97 -7.80
N ARG A 35 6.30 -7.81 -7.24
CA ARG A 35 7.21 -6.98 -6.44
C ARG A 35 7.66 -7.73 -5.19
N ARG A 36 6.74 -8.23 -4.35
CA ARG A 36 7.10 -9.05 -3.17
C ARG A 36 8.00 -10.27 -3.45
N ALA A 37 7.94 -10.83 -4.66
CA ALA A 37 8.77 -11.95 -5.07
C ALA A 37 10.12 -11.52 -5.68
N ALA A 38 10.26 -10.25 -6.07
CA ALA A 38 11.43 -9.73 -6.75
C ALA A 38 12.53 -9.27 -5.79
N GLY A 39 12.27 -9.10 -4.49
CA GLY A 39 13.33 -8.82 -3.52
C GLY A 39 14.13 -7.59 -3.92
N GLY A 40 13.47 -6.47 -4.23
CA GLY A 40 14.17 -5.21 -4.45
C GLY A 40 15.12 -4.91 -3.27
N PRO A 41 16.22 -4.17 -3.50
CA PRO A 41 17.27 -3.97 -2.48
C PRO A 41 16.76 -3.39 -1.16
N ASN A 42 15.58 -2.76 -1.17
CA ASN A 42 14.95 -2.13 -0.01
C ASN A 42 13.55 -2.71 0.26
N GLU A 43 13.28 -3.97 -0.09
CA GLU A 43 12.01 -4.59 0.29
C GLU A 43 11.88 -4.82 1.79
N PRO A 44 10.65 -4.77 2.34
CA PRO A 44 10.43 -5.04 3.74
C PRO A 44 10.91 -6.46 4.07
N SER A 45 11.88 -6.53 4.96
CA SER A 45 12.46 -7.76 5.47
C SER A 45 11.52 -8.43 6.47
N ASP A 46 11.67 -9.74 6.63
CA ASP A 46 10.93 -10.48 7.65
C ASP A 46 11.41 -10.05 9.05
N PRO A 47 10.53 -9.59 9.96
CA PRO A 47 10.91 -9.20 11.32
C PRO A 47 11.59 -10.31 12.13
N ALA A 48 11.46 -11.58 11.73
CA ALA A 48 12.19 -12.70 12.35
C ALA A 48 13.66 -12.79 11.93
N THR A 49 14.09 -12.05 10.90
CA THR A 49 15.42 -12.19 10.28
C THR A 49 16.45 -11.16 10.77
N PHE A 50 16.02 -10.16 11.55
CA PHE A 50 16.89 -9.14 12.12
C PHE A 50 16.32 -8.55 13.41
N PRO A 51 17.18 -8.16 14.37
CA PRO A 51 16.74 -7.40 15.53
C PRO A 51 16.43 -5.97 15.11
N ALA A 52 15.16 -5.65 14.90
CA ALA A 52 14.74 -4.28 14.62
C ALA A 52 14.83 -3.43 15.90
N SER A 53 15.93 -2.70 16.04
CA SER A 53 16.27 -1.96 17.26
C SER A 53 15.62 -0.57 17.31
N HIS A 54 15.14 -0.07 16.16
CA HIS A 54 14.58 1.26 16.02
C HIS A 54 13.15 1.19 15.48
N ILE A 55 12.17 1.50 16.32
CA ILE A 55 10.75 1.40 15.97
C ILE A 55 10.13 2.79 15.94
N ILE A 56 9.52 3.14 14.81
CA ILE A 56 8.76 4.38 14.62
C ILE A 56 7.30 4.02 14.45
N LYS A 57 6.46 4.53 15.36
CA LYS A 57 5.03 4.24 15.42
C LYS A 57 4.24 5.41 14.84
N MET A 58 3.25 5.09 14.03
CA MET A 58 2.38 6.03 13.35
C MET A 58 0.93 5.64 13.63
N SER A 59 0.16 6.57 14.20
CA SER A 59 -1.29 6.39 14.34
C SER A 59 -1.95 6.67 13.00
N ILE A 60 -2.71 5.71 12.49
CA ILE A 60 -3.36 5.75 11.18
C ILE A 60 -4.81 5.32 11.37
N ASP A 61 -5.73 6.20 11.01
CA ASP A 61 -7.12 5.80 10.81
C ASP A 61 -7.24 5.11 9.44
N PHE A 62 -7.50 3.80 9.45
CA PHE A 62 -7.59 3.00 8.22
C PHE A 62 -8.84 3.30 7.40
N ASP A 63 -9.85 3.93 7.99
CA ASP A 63 -11.08 4.34 7.29
C ASP A 63 -10.94 5.74 6.67
N ASN A 64 -9.83 6.43 6.94
CA ASN A 64 -9.51 7.75 6.38
C ASN A 64 -8.51 7.63 5.22
N GLU A 65 -8.94 8.03 4.03
CA GLU A 65 -8.11 8.00 2.82
C GLU A 65 -6.82 8.82 2.94
N ILE A 66 -6.81 9.90 3.72
CA ILE A 66 -5.63 10.74 3.94
C ILE A 66 -4.58 9.99 4.77
N ASP A 67 -5.02 9.27 5.81
CA ASP A 67 -4.13 8.49 6.65
C ASP A 67 -3.65 7.23 5.93
N ASP A 68 -4.49 6.61 5.10
CA ASP A 68 -4.03 5.54 4.21
C ASP A 68 -3.00 6.04 3.20
N GLN A 69 -3.19 7.25 2.65
CA GLN A 69 -2.20 7.86 1.77
C GLN A 69 -0.88 8.12 2.51
N ARG A 70 -0.91 8.62 3.75
CA ARG A 70 0.30 8.81 4.57
C ARG A 70 1.05 7.50 4.78
N ARG A 71 0.34 6.40 5.05
CA ARG A 71 0.91 5.05 5.14
C ARG A 71 1.63 4.65 3.85
N ILE A 72 1.00 4.89 2.70
CA ILE A 72 1.54 4.53 1.38
C ILE A 72 2.80 5.35 1.08
N VAL A 73 2.79 6.66 1.34
CA VAL A 73 3.96 7.51 1.09
C VAL A 73 5.12 7.13 2.03
N ALA A 74 4.83 6.82 3.30
CA ALA A 74 5.83 6.30 4.24
C ALA A 74 6.46 4.98 3.76
N GLU A 75 5.65 4.04 3.27
CA GLU A 75 6.15 2.78 2.70
C GLU A 75 6.99 3.02 1.43
N GLN A 76 6.57 3.95 0.57
CA GLN A 76 7.36 4.34 -0.60
C GLN A 76 8.69 4.99 -0.24
N TRP A 77 8.73 5.78 0.83
CA TRP A 77 9.99 6.35 1.33
C TRP A 77 10.95 5.24 1.71
N CYS A 78 10.51 4.24 2.48
CA CYS A 78 11.37 3.12 2.88
C CYS A 78 11.88 2.32 1.68
N LEU A 79 11.01 2.05 0.69
CA LEU A 79 11.41 1.38 -0.55
C LEU A 79 12.45 2.17 -1.36
N GLY A 80 12.42 3.51 -1.31
CA GLY A 80 13.32 4.36 -2.09
C GLY A 80 14.60 4.77 -1.38
N HIS A 81 14.57 4.90 -0.05
CA HIS A 81 15.60 5.62 0.72
C HIS A 81 16.22 4.81 1.85
N ALA A 82 15.55 3.78 2.38
CA ALA A 82 16.16 2.93 3.40
C ALA A 82 17.38 2.23 2.79
N LYS A 83 18.52 2.27 3.49
CA LYS A 83 19.75 1.62 3.03
C LYS A 83 19.95 0.24 3.65
N HIS A 84 19.34 0.00 4.80
CA HIS A 84 19.40 -1.23 5.57
C HIS A 84 18.04 -1.92 5.62
N ARG A 85 18.00 -3.06 6.32
CA ARG A 85 16.78 -3.83 6.47
C ARG A 85 15.77 -3.02 7.28
N TRP A 86 14.54 -3.05 6.81
CA TRP A 86 13.40 -2.48 7.50
C TRP A 86 12.22 -3.42 7.35
N CYS A 87 11.24 -3.30 8.24
CA CYS A 87 9.98 -4.00 8.11
C CYS A 87 8.83 -3.11 8.57
N ARG A 88 7.61 -3.50 8.18
CA ARG A 88 6.39 -2.82 8.63
C ARG A 88 5.53 -3.80 9.40
N ARG A 89 5.09 -3.38 10.59
CA ARG A 89 4.05 -4.03 11.36
C ARG A 89 2.79 -3.18 11.34
N THR A 90 1.64 -3.79 11.14
CA THR A 90 0.34 -3.10 11.14
C THR A 90 -0.55 -3.72 12.19
N ASP A 91 -0.95 -2.92 13.18
CA ASP A 91 -1.93 -3.26 14.18
C ASP A 91 -3.25 -2.55 13.85
N LYS A 92 -4.14 -3.27 13.18
CA LYS A 92 -5.47 -2.75 12.81
C LYS A 92 -6.37 -2.48 14.01
N ARG A 93 -6.15 -3.17 15.14
CA ARG A 93 -6.99 -3.01 16.33
C ARG A 93 -6.68 -1.69 17.04
N LEU A 94 -5.42 -1.29 17.02
CA LEU A 94 -4.96 -0.04 17.62
C LEU A 94 -4.96 1.14 16.64
N GLY A 95 -5.21 0.90 15.35
CA GLY A 95 -5.06 1.96 14.35
C GLY A 95 -3.60 2.38 14.22
N GLU A 96 -2.65 1.45 14.30
CA GLU A 96 -1.21 1.77 14.37
C GLU A 96 -0.44 1.05 13.27
N VAL A 97 0.50 1.76 12.65
CA VAL A 97 1.53 1.21 11.79
C VAL A 97 2.88 1.49 12.42
N SER A 98 3.67 0.45 12.62
CA SER A 98 5.05 0.55 13.07
C SER A 98 5.99 0.27 11.90
N PHE A 99 6.97 1.15 11.70
CA PHE A 99 8.12 0.93 10.83
C PHE A 99 9.31 0.60 11.72
N GLU A 100 9.87 -0.58 11.53
CA GLU A 100 10.98 -1.09 12.33
C GLU A 100 12.23 -1.14 11.44
N PHE A 101 13.32 -0.52 11.88
CA PHE A 101 14.57 -0.39 11.14
C PHE A 101 15.70 -1.12 11.88
N GLU A 102 16.61 -1.71 11.11
CA GLU A 102 17.85 -2.29 11.63
C GLU A 102 18.83 -1.21 12.10
N ASP A 103 18.93 -0.11 11.33
CA ASP A 103 19.92 0.94 11.52
C ASP A 103 19.29 2.24 12.05
N ASP A 104 20.03 2.96 12.89
CA ASP A 104 19.57 4.20 13.53
C ASP A 104 19.52 5.37 12.53
N THR A 105 20.40 5.38 11.53
CA THR A 105 20.46 6.44 10.52
C THR A 105 19.21 6.39 9.65
N ASP A 106 18.78 5.20 9.23
CA ASP A 106 17.54 5.05 8.45
C ASP A 106 16.32 5.48 9.27
N ALA A 107 16.27 5.13 10.56
CA ALA A 107 15.21 5.56 11.46
C ALA A 107 15.18 7.09 11.66
N ILE A 108 16.35 7.72 11.85
CA ILE A 108 16.45 9.18 11.98
C ILE A 108 16.00 9.86 10.69
N MET A 109 16.46 9.37 9.54
CA MET A 109 16.10 9.94 8.24
C MET A 109 14.61 9.79 7.95
N PHE A 110 14.02 8.65 8.30
CA PHE A 110 12.58 8.43 8.21
C PHE A 110 11.81 9.42 9.11
N ARG A 111 12.28 9.61 10.34
CA ARG A 111 11.65 10.54 11.31
C ARG A 111 11.77 12.01 10.91
N LEU A 112 12.86 12.41 10.26
CA LEU A 112 13.05 13.80 9.81
C LEU A 112 12.23 14.13 8.57
N TRP A 113 11.88 13.11 7.78
CA TRP A 113 11.06 13.27 6.60
C TRP A 113 9.55 13.35 6.91
N HIS A 114 9.10 12.64 7.95
CA HIS A 114 7.69 12.51 8.36
C HIS A 114 7.30 13.47 9.50
#